data_AF-A0A6N2BAD2-F1
#
_entry.id   AF-A0A6N2BAD2-F1
#
_cell.length_a   1.000
_cell.length_b   1.000
_cell.length_c   1.000
_cell.angle_alpha   90.00
_cell.angle_beta   90.00
_cell.angle_gamma   90.00
#
_symmetry.space_group_name_H-M   'P 1'
#
loop_
_entity.id
_entity.type
_entity.pdbx_description
1 polymer ?
#
loop_
_entity_poly.entity_id
_entity_poly.type
_entity_poly.pdbx_seq_one_letter_code
_entity_poly.pdbx_strand_id
1 'polypeptide(L)'
;MYQARTRKRVFGIQIHRGPDGSAFQKCETCGVSVAIALADMHECEPRKNVKKLKCQPRSRTIVKGKRLIHQPRSAFRIFMEDFVKKSIDGNEFEVDNRGFETWKNMTRKEKILYFMKAEIINLAHVKLLHKEENDMLWRVDDEADSADVGKYDENYEDYYHYDSESSWDLIDFGLR
;
A
#
# COMPACT_ATOMS: atom_id res chain seq x y z
N MET A 1 10.13 40.84 -41.07
CA MET A 1 9.13 39.78 -40.83
C MET A 1 9.56 39.00 -39.61
N TYR A 2 8.85 39.10 -38.48
CA TYR A 2 9.17 38.36 -37.26
C TYR A 2 8.28 37.13 -37.15
N GLN A 3 8.88 35.95 -37.14
CA GLN A 3 8.17 34.67 -37.02
C GLN A 3 8.13 34.27 -35.54
N ALA A 4 6.93 34.13 -34.97
CA ALA A 4 6.76 33.73 -33.58
C ALA A 4 7.15 32.25 -33.40
N ARG A 5 8.12 31.96 -32.52
CA ARG A 5 8.45 30.59 -32.13
C ARG A 5 7.35 30.03 -31.23
N THR A 6 6.79 28.88 -31.62
CA THR A 6 5.90 28.07 -30.78
C THR A 6 6.70 27.49 -29.61
N ARG A 7 6.38 27.92 -28.38
CA ARG A 7 6.93 27.27 -27.19
C ARG A 7 6.22 25.92 -26.98
N LYS A 8 6.98 24.84 -26.76
CA LYS A 8 6.44 23.55 -26.33
C LYS A 8 5.67 23.78 -25.02
N ARG A 9 4.36 23.54 -25.02
CA ARG A 9 3.61 23.44 -23.77
C ARG A 9 4.01 22.11 -23.14
N VAL A 10 4.75 22.18 -22.03
CA VAL A 10 4.88 21.03 -21.14
C VAL A 10 3.47 20.74 -20.66
N PHE A 11 2.96 19.52 -20.89
CA PHE A 11 1.80 19.00 -20.15
C PHE A 11 2.26 18.82 -18.71
N GLY A 12 2.38 19.94 -17.99
CA GLY A 12 2.74 19.96 -16.60
C GLY A 12 1.63 19.28 -15.82
N ILE A 13 2.03 18.42 -14.89
CA ILE A 13 1.23 17.83 -13.81
C ILE A 13 0.05 18.75 -13.48
N GLN A 14 -1.16 18.21 -13.53
CA GLN A 14 -2.40 18.97 -13.33
C GLN A 14 -2.32 19.75 -12.01
N ILE A 15 -2.04 21.05 -12.11
CA ILE A 15 -1.90 21.93 -10.95
C ILE A 15 -3.30 22.03 -10.36
N HIS A 16 -3.48 21.52 -9.14
CA HIS A 16 -4.73 21.68 -8.41
C HIS A 16 -5.01 23.18 -8.23
N ARG A 17 -6.13 23.64 -8.80
CA ARG A 17 -6.62 25.02 -8.72
C ARG A 17 -7.96 25.04 -8.03
N GLY A 18 -8.30 26.19 -7.45
CA GLY A 18 -9.59 26.40 -6.83
C GLY A 18 -10.69 26.42 -7.90
N PRO A 19 -11.96 26.28 -7.51
CA PRO A 19 -13.08 26.44 -8.45
C PRO A 19 -13.11 27.79 -9.18
N ASP A 20 -12.49 28.82 -8.58
CA ASP A 20 -12.28 30.16 -9.11
C ASP A 20 -11.03 30.29 -10.01
N GLY A 21 -10.27 29.20 -10.20
CA GLY A 21 -8.99 29.18 -10.92
C GLY A 21 -7.81 29.73 -10.10
N SER A 22 -8.04 30.13 -8.84
CA SER A 22 -6.99 30.64 -7.97
C SER A 22 -5.98 29.54 -7.59
N ALA A 23 -4.72 29.93 -7.37
CA ALA A 23 -3.71 29.06 -6.77
C ALA A 23 -3.86 28.94 -5.24
N PHE A 24 -4.67 29.82 -4.65
CA PHE A 24 -4.92 29.92 -3.22
C PHE A 24 -6.39 29.65 -2.93
N GLN A 25 -6.66 28.90 -1.86
CA GLN A 25 -8.00 28.71 -1.31
C GLN A 25 -8.03 29.26 0.11
N LYS A 26 -9.14 29.88 0.51
CA LYS A 26 -9.34 30.27 1.92
C LYS A 26 -9.65 29.03 2.74
N CYS A 27 -8.86 28.78 3.78
CA CYS A 27 -9.17 27.72 4.72
C CYS A 27 -10.48 28.03 5.45
N GLU A 28 -11.40 27.08 5.45
CA GLU A 28 -12.71 27.22 6.11
C GLU A 28 -12.60 27.29 7.64
N THR A 29 -11.49 26.80 8.21
CA THR A 29 -11.30 26.74 9.67
C THR A 29 -10.65 28.01 10.24
N CYS A 30 -9.59 28.52 9.61
CA CYS A 30 -8.85 29.69 10.09
C CYS A 30 -9.09 30.97 9.27
N GLY A 31 -9.70 30.87 8.08
CA GLY A 31 -9.98 32.00 7.18
C GLY A 31 -8.76 32.52 6.42
N VAL A 32 -7.56 31.97 6.66
CA VAL A 32 -6.32 32.35 5.98
C VAL A 32 -6.33 31.80 4.55
N SER A 33 -5.84 32.59 3.60
CA SER A 33 -5.59 32.14 2.22
C SER A 33 -4.34 31.27 2.18
N VAL A 34 -4.51 29.99 1.84
CA VAL A 34 -3.45 28.98 1.79
C VAL A 34 -3.27 28.52 0.35
N ALA A 35 -2.04 28.25 -0.07
CA ALA A 35 -1.79 27.64 -1.37
C ALA A 35 -2.46 26.25 -1.41
N ILE A 36 -3.17 25.94 -2.50
CA ILE A 36 -3.96 24.69 -2.59
C ILE A 36 -3.07 23.45 -2.43
N ALA A 37 -1.85 23.49 -2.97
CA ALA A 37 -0.86 22.42 -2.81
C ALA A 37 -0.42 22.18 -1.36
N LEU A 38 -0.66 23.14 -0.46
CA LEU A 38 -0.29 23.09 0.96
C LEU A 38 -1.52 23.08 1.89
N ALA A 39 -2.73 22.97 1.35
CA ALA A 39 -3.95 23.02 2.13
C ALA A 39 -4.03 21.88 3.17
N ASP A 40 -3.47 20.71 2.89
CA ASP A 40 -3.48 19.59 3.84
C ASP A 40 -2.41 19.70 4.94
N MET A 41 -1.35 20.48 4.68
CA MET A 41 -0.20 20.63 5.57
C MET A 41 -0.19 21.95 6.35
N HIS A 42 -1.15 22.85 6.10
CA HIS A 42 -1.16 24.12 6.79
C HIS A 42 -1.60 23.97 8.25
N GLU A 43 -0.88 24.63 9.14
CA GLU A 43 -1.19 24.64 10.56
C GLU A 43 -2.35 25.61 10.82
N CYS A 44 -3.55 25.07 11.03
CA CYS A 44 -4.69 25.84 11.49
C CYS A 44 -4.56 26.16 12.97
N GLU A 45 -4.41 27.45 13.32
CA GLU A 45 -4.79 27.88 14.67
C GLU A 45 -6.32 27.78 14.82
N PRO A 46 -6.86 26.94 15.71
CA PRO A 46 -8.29 26.75 15.81
C PRO A 46 -8.95 28.00 16.40
N ARG A 47 -9.69 28.75 15.58
CA ARG A 47 -10.64 29.73 16.11
C ARG A 47 -11.80 28.98 16.79
N LYS A 48 -12.12 29.39 18.02
CA LYS A 48 -12.88 28.59 19.02
C LYS A 48 -14.32 28.17 18.65
N ASN A 49 -14.89 28.53 17.50
CA ASN A 49 -16.35 28.47 17.30
C ASN A 49 -16.83 27.84 15.98
N VAL A 50 -16.14 26.82 15.45
CA VAL A 50 -16.75 25.95 14.43
C VAL A 50 -17.17 24.64 15.05
N LYS A 51 -18.46 24.29 14.87
CA LYS A 51 -19.00 22.96 15.19
C LYS A 51 -18.14 21.96 14.43
N LYS A 52 -17.16 21.36 15.13
CA LYS A 52 -16.36 20.26 14.61
C LYS A 52 -17.34 19.25 14.05
N LEU A 53 -17.29 18.98 12.75
CA LEU A 53 -17.89 17.77 12.23
C LEU A 53 -17.28 16.68 13.09
N LYS A 54 -18.10 16.00 13.89
CA LYS A 54 -17.67 14.78 14.54
C LYS A 54 -17.40 13.81 13.39
N CYS A 55 -16.21 13.86 12.81
CA CYS A 55 -15.51 12.65 12.48
C CYS A 55 -15.48 11.91 13.81
N GLN A 56 -16.50 11.09 14.05
CA GLN A 56 -16.31 10.00 14.95
C GLN A 56 -15.00 9.38 14.47
N PRO A 57 -13.98 9.23 15.32
CA PRO A 57 -13.06 8.15 15.05
C PRO A 57 -14.03 6.97 14.96
N ARG A 58 -14.21 6.42 13.76
CA ARG A 58 -14.56 5.01 13.70
C ARG A 58 -13.40 4.39 14.44
N SER A 59 -13.57 4.22 15.76
CA SER A 59 -12.90 3.18 16.48
C SER A 59 -13.10 2.01 15.55
N ARG A 60 -12.04 1.64 14.84
CA ARG A 60 -12.00 0.36 14.16
C ARG A 60 -11.92 -0.63 15.32
N THR A 61 -13.04 -0.79 15.99
CA THR A 61 -13.27 -1.74 17.05
C THR A 61 -13.03 -3.07 16.38
N ILE A 62 -11.82 -3.60 16.58
CA ILE A 62 -11.60 -5.04 16.64
C ILE A 62 -12.02 -5.77 15.34
N VAL A 63 -11.59 -5.26 14.18
CA VAL A 63 -11.37 -6.10 12.97
C VAL A 63 -9.88 -6.16 12.60
N LYS A 64 -9.02 -5.47 13.37
CA LYS A 64 -7.56 -5.57 13.22
C LYS A 64 -6.99 -6.89 13.75
N GLY A 65 -7.68 -7.54 14.71
CA GLY A 65 -7.21 -8.79 15.31
C GLY A 65 -7.01 -9.89 14.25
N LYS A 66 -8.02 -10.17 13.44
CA LYS A 66 -7.95 -11.24 12.42
C LYS A 66 -6.97 -10.92 11.28
N ARG A 67 -6.93 -9.66 10.80
CA ARG A 67 -6.08 -9.27 9.67
C ARG A 67 -4.58 -9.28 9.98
N LEU A 68 -4.19 -9.04 11.24
CA LEU A 68 -2.77 -9.03 11.65
C LEU A 68 -2.24 -10.40 12.10
N ILE A 69 -3.14 -11.34 12.44
CA ILE A 69 -2.75 -12.71 12.81
C ILE A 69 -2.16 -13.44 11.61
N HIS A 70 -2.67 -13.15 10.41
CA HIS A 70 -2.21 -13.81 9.19
C HIS A 70 -1.12 -13.04 8.47
N GLN A 71 -0.68 -11.86 8.90
CA GLN A 71 0.43 -11.18 8.21
C GLN A 71 1.75 -11.91 8.45
N PRO A 72 2.63 -11.97 7.43
CA PRO A 72 3.93 -12.60 7.58
C PRO A 72 4.76 -11.80 8.58
N ARG A 73 5.40 -12.51 9.52
CA ARG A 73 6.25 -11.91 10.56
C ARG A 73 7.66 -12.42 10.41
N SER A 74 8.63 -11.53 10.57
CA SER A 74 10.03 -11.92 10.59
C SER A 74 10.36 -12.72 11.85
N ALA A 75 11.37 -13.57 11.77
CA ALA A 75 11.87 -14.35 12.91
C ALA A 75 12.22 -13.45 14.11
N PHE A 76 12.83 -12.29 13.84
CA PHE A 76 13.13 -11.29 14.86
C PHE A 76 11.87 -10.75 15.52
N ARG A 77 10.80 -10.47 14.76
CA ARG A 77 9.55 -9.94 15.34
C ARG A 77 8.90 -10.94 16.30
N ILE A 78 8.91 -12.22 15.93
CA ILE A 78 8.41 -13.31 16.79
C ILE A 78 9.24 -13.41 18.07
N PHE A 79 10.56 -13.33 17.95
CA PHE A 79 11.43 -13.27 19.11
C PHE A 79 11.12 -12.06 20.00
N MET A 80 10.95 -10.87 19.43
CA MET A 80 10.65 -9.66 20.20
C MET A 80 9.32 -9.77 20.93
N GLU A 81 8.30 -10.38 20.33
CA GLU A 81 7.04 -10.65 21.02
C GLU A 81 7.21 -11.58 22.22
N ASP A 82 8.02 -12.64 22.07
CA ASP A 82 8.33 -13.57 23.17
C ASP A 82 9.24 -12.91 24.24
N PHE A 83 10.14 -12.02 23.82
CA PHE A 83 11.07 -11.30 24.68
C PHE A 83 10.37 -10.23 25.52
N VAL A 84 9.53 -9.42 24.88
CA VAL A 84 8.72 -8.37 25.54
C VAL A 84 7.76 -9.00 26.57
N LYS A 85 7.15 -10.14 26.25
CA LYS A 85 6.31 -10.89 27.21
C LYS A 85 7.10 -11.37 28.43
N LYS A 86 8.40 -11.63 28.29
CA LYS A 86 9.28 -12.08 29.38
C LYS A 86 9.86 -10.91 30.19
N SER A 87 9.99 -9.72 29.60
CA SER A 87 10.43 -8.52 30.33
C SER A 87 9.26 -7.92 31.09
N ILE A 88 9.34 -7.92 32.43
CA ILE A 88 8.20 -7.59 33.30
C ILE A 88 7.91 -6.09 33.37
N ASP A 89 8.90 -5.22 33.22
CA ASP A 89 8.66 -3.78 33.09
C ASP A 89 9.94 -3.06 32.69
N GLY A 90 9.85 -2.15 31.73
CA GLY A 90 10.94 -1.31 31.28
C GLY A 90 10.48 -0.35 30.21
N ASN A 91 11.15 0.80 30.09
CA ASN A 91 10.93 1.74 29.00
C ASN A 91 10.99 0.98 27.66
N GLU A 92 9.99 1.18 26.80
CA GLU A 92 9.84 0.45 25.53
C GLU A 92 11.12 0.50 24.69
N PHE A 93 11.79 1.65 24.69
CA PHE A 93 13.05 1.85 23.99
C PHE A 93 14.19 0.98 24.55
N GLU A 94 14.28 0.83 25.87
CA GLU A 94 15.30 -0.02 26.48
C GLU A 94 15.03 -1.50 26.25
N VAL A 95 13.76 -1.91 26.24
CA VAL A 95 13.36 -3.28 25.92
C VAL A 95 13.73 -3.60 24.48
N ASP A 96 13.50 -2.68 23.55
CA ASP A 96 13.90 -2.83 22.15
C ASP A 96 15.41 -2.97 21.99
N ASN A 97 16.19 -2.08 22.63
CA ASN A 97 17.64 -2.14 22.54
C ASN A 97 18.21 -3.43 23.16
N ARG A 98 17.70 -3.84 24.33
CA ARG A 98 18.09 -5.11 24.96
C ARG A 98 17.69 -6.30 24.11
N GLY A 99 16.48 -6.30 23.54
CA GLY A 99 15.99 -7.35 22.66
C GLY A 99 16.88 -7.49 21.42
N PHE A 100 17.25 -6.37 20.81
CA PHE A 100 18.17 -6.36 19.66
C PHE A 100 19.54 -6.96 20.00
N GLU A 101 20.17 -6.52 21.09
CA GLU A 101 21.47 -7.06 21.51
C GLU A 101 21.38 -8.55 21.88
N THR A 102 20.29 -8.96 22.51
CA THR A 102 20.04 -10.37 22.81
C THR A 102 19.90 -11.18 21.52
N TRP A 103 19.13 -10.69 20.54
CA TRP A 103 19.00 -11.33 19.23
C TRP A 103 20.34 -11.42 18.51
N LYS A 104 21.15 -10.37 18.54
CA LYS A 104 22.47 -10.37 17.91
C LYS A 104 23.36 -11.48 18.50
N ASN A 105 23.36 -11.60 19.82
CA ASN A 105 24.18 -12.55 20.57
C ASN A 105 23.61 -13.99 20.62
N MET A 106 22.35 -14.22 20.21
CA MET A 106 21.78 -15.57 20.14
C MET A 106 22.49 -16.46 19.13
N THR A 107 22.60 -17.74 19.47
CA THR A 107 23.23 -18.76 18.62
C THR A 107 22.37 -19.08 17.40
N ARG A 108 22.98 -19.60 16.33
CA ARG A 108 22.24 -19.99 15.11
C ARG A 108 21.14 -21.00 15.41
N LYS A 109 21.38 -21.94 16.33
CA LYS A 109 20.42 -22.99 16.72
C LYS A 109 19.15 -22.41 17.33
N GLU A 110 19.28 -21.42 18.21
CA GLU A 110 18.14 -20.75 18.83
C GLU A 110 17.39 -19.88 17.81
N LYS A 111 18.12 -19.21 16.92
CA LYS A 111 17.52 -18.42 15.83
C LYS A 111 16.70 -19.28 14.88
N ILE A 112 17.14 -20.51 14.57
CA ILE A 112 16.43 -21.44 13.69
C ILE A 112 14.99 -21.68 14.17
N LEU A 113 14.75 -21.81 15.48
CA LEU A 113 13.40 -21.99 16.01
C LEU A 113 12.48 -20.82 15.65
N TYR A 114 12.98 -19.59 15.69
CA TYR A 114 12.22 -18.41 15.30
C TYR A 114 12.03 -18.31 13.78
N PHE A 115 13.02 -18.75 12.99
CA PHE A 115 12.88 -18.85 11.53
C PHE A 115 11.80 -19.85 11.14
N MET A 116 11.77 -21.04 11.76
CA MET A 116 10.74 -22.05 11.51
C MET A 116 9.35 -21.53 11.89
N LYS A 117 9.21 -20.84 13.04
CA LYS A 117 7.94 -20.20 13.43
C LYS A 117 7.50 -19.15 12.40
N ALA A 118 8.43 -18.31 11.91
CA ALA A 118 8.14 -17.29 10.90
C ALA A 118 7.67 -17.91 9.59
N GLU A 119 8.32 -19.00 9.16
CA GLU A 119 7.96 -19.73 7.96
C GLU A 119 6.55 -20.34 8.06
N ILE A 120 6.20 -20.92 9.20
CA ILE A 120 4.84 -21.45 9.43
C ILE A 120 3.78 -20.34 9.30
N ILE A 121 4.03 -19.17 9.90
CA ILE A 121 3.12 -18.02 9.81
C ILE A 121 3.01 -17.52 8.37
N ASN A 122 4.13 -17.45 7.65
CA ASN A 122 4.16 -17.04 6.26
C ASN A 122 3.39 -18.02 5.35
N LEU A 123 3.57 -19.33 5.55
CA LEU A 123 2.83 -20.35 4.81
C LEU A 123 1.33 -20.26 5.09
N ALA A 124 0.92 -20.01 6.34
CA ALA A 124 -0.48 -19.79 6.68
C ALA A 124 -1.03 -18.52 6.00
N HIS A 125 -0.24 -17.46 5.88
CA HIS A 125 -0.62 -16.25 5.15
C HIS A 125 -0.87 -16.54 3.67
N VAL A 126 0.09 -17.18 3.00
CA VAL A 126 0.02 -17.50 1.58
C VAL A 126 -1.19 -18.40 1.29
N LYS A 127 -1.44 -19.40 2.12
CA LYS A 127 -2.65 -20.25 2.02
C LYS A 127 -3.95 -19.46 2.15
N LEU A 128 -3.98 -18.44 3.01
CA LEU A 128 -5.15 -17.57 3.15
C LEU A 128 -5.37 -16.72 1.90
N LEU A 129 -4.30 -16.11 1.36
CA LEU A 129 -4.37 -15.30 0.14
C LEU A 129 -4.90 -16.11 -1.05
N HIS A 130 -4.38 -17.33 -1.27
CA HIS A 130 -4.87 -18.21 -2.32
C HIS A 130 -6.34 -18.61 -2.14
N LYS A 131 -6.81 -18.78 -0.90
CA LYS A 131 -8.23 -19.04 -0.64
C LYS A 131 -9.10 -17.84 -1.00
N GLU A 132 -8.69 -16.63 -0.61
CA GLU A 132 -9.41 -15.40 -0.93
C GLU A 132 -9.47 -15.16 -2.45
N GLU A 133 -8.37 -15.43 -3.17
CA GLU A 133 -8.33 -15.38 -4.63
C GLU A 133 -9.32 -16.35 -5.28
N ASN A 134 -9.34 -17.62 -4.85
CA ASN A 134 -10.29 -18.61 -5.34
C ASN A 134 -11.75 -18.25 -5.01
N ASP A 135 -12.02 -17.72 -3.81
CA ASP A 135 -13.35 -17.28 -3.40
C ASP A 135 -13.82 -16.03 -4.18
N MET A 136 -12.89 -15.16 -4.61
CA MET A 136 -13.16 -13.99 -5.47
C MET A 136 -13.45 -14.40 -6.92
N LEU A 137 -12.72 -15.37 -7.45
CA LEU A 137 -12.91 -15.89 -8.81
C LEU A 137 -14.31 -16.48 -9.02
N TRP A 138 -14.89 -17.10 -7.98
CA TRP A 138 -16.25 -17.66 -8.00
C TRP A 138 -17.37 -16.60 -7.96
N ARG A 139 -17.08 -15.33 -7.64
CA ARG A 139 -18.08 -14.26 -7.48
C ARG A 139 -18.22 -13.36 -8.70
N VAL A 140 -17.49 -13.64 -9.77
CA VAL A 140 -17.59 -12.92 -11.05
C VAL A 140 -18.62 -13.67 -11.90
N ASP A 141 -19.90 -13.40 -11.66
CA ASP A 141 -20.94 -13.59 -12.66
C ASP A 141 -20.92 -12.32 -13.51
N ASP A 142 -20.13 -12.37 -14.57
CA ASP A 142 -19.90 -11.32 -15.55
C ASP A 142 -21.03 -11.22 -16.58
N GLU A 143 -22.27 -11.52 -16.18
CA GLU A 143 -23.49 -11.24 -16.95
C GLU A 143 -23.72 -9.72 -17.02
N ALA A 144 -22.84 -9.07 -17.77
CA ALA A 144 -23.08 -7.78 -18.38
C ALA A 144 -24.19 -7.99 -19.39
N ASP A 145 -25.39 -7.54 -19.02
CA ASP A 145 -26.57 -7.45 -19.87
C ASP A 145 -26.25 -6.47 -21.02
N SER A 146 -25.51 -6.96 -22.01
CA SER A 146 -25.11 -6.22 -23.21
C SER A 146 -26.35 -6.12 -24.07
N ALA A 147 -27.08 -5.03 -23.92
CA ALA A 147 -28.17 -4.67 -24.81
C ALA A 147 -27.67 -4.73 -26.26
N ASP A 148 -28.37 -5.51 -27.07
CA ASP A 148 -28.18 -5.70 -28.51
C ASP A 148 -27.96 -4.35 -29.23
N VAL A 149 -26.70 -4.03 -29.52
CA VAL A 149 -26.32 -2.95 -30.43
C VAL A 149 -26.06 -3.60 -31.78
N GLY A 150 -27.07 -3.45 -32.65
CA GLY A 150 -27.08 -4.01 -33.98
C GLY A 150 -25.87 -3.65 -34.85
N LYS A 151 -25.48 -4.65 -35.63
CA LYS A 151 -24.78 -4.63 -36.93
C LYS A 151 -23.57 -3.69 -37.04
N TYR A 152 -22.39 -4.30 -36.97
CA TYR A 152 -21.18 -3.75 -37.57
C TYR A 152 -20.82 -4.55 -38.83
N ASP A 153 -20.42 -3.81 -39.86
CA ASP A 153 -20.01 -4.29 -41.18
C ASP A 153 -18.74 -5.16 -41.11
N GLU A 154 -18.75 -6.23 -41.91
CA GLU A 154 -17.62 -7.10 -42.21
C GLU A 154 -16.54 -6.35 -42.99
N ASN A 155 -15.52 -5.82 -42.31
CA ASN A 155 -14.16 -5.79 -42.86
C ASN A 155 -13.15 -5.32 -41.79
N TYR A 156 -12.48 -6.26 -41.14
CA TYR A 156 -11.21 -5.97 -40.48
C TYR A 156 -10.28 -7.15 -40.69
N GLU A 157 -9.33 -6.95 -41.61
CA GLU A 157 -8.31 -7.91 -42.02
C GLU A 157 -7.37 -8.26 -40.87
N ASP A 158 -7.12 -9.56 -40.79
CA ASP A 158 -6.35 -10.32 -39.82
C ASP A 158 -4.84 -10.05 -39.97
N TYR A 159 -4.22 -9.44 -38.95
CA TYR A 159 -2.76 -9.31 -38.86
C TYR A 159 -2.23 -10.26 -37.79
N TYR A 160 -1.71 -11.41 -38.23
CA TYR A 160 -1.00 -12.40 -37.42
C TYR A 160 0.18 -11.76 -36.66
N HIS A 161 0.10 -11.77 -35.32
CA HIS A 161 1.26 -11.55 -34.44
C HIS A 161 1.86 -12.92 -34.10
N TYR A 162 3.01 -13.24 -34.68
CA TYR A 162 3.81 -14.39 -34.27
C TYR A 162 4.49 -14.07 -32.93
N ASP A 163 3.92 -14.55 -31.83
CA ASP A 163 4.59 -14.57 -30.54
C ASP A 163 5.74 -15.59 -30.57
N SER A 164 6.95 -15.08 -30.40
CA SER A 164 8.18 -15.84 -30.28
C SER A 164 8.16 -16.64 -28.98
N GLU A 165 8.17 -17.96 -29.09
CA GLU A 165 8.28 -18.87 -27.96
C GLU A 165 9.60 -18.68 -27.18
N SER A 166 9.45 -18.92 -25.87
CA SER A 166 10.42 -19.01 -24.78
C SER A 166 11.84 -19.51 -25.08
N SER A 167 12.84 -18.89 -24.45
CA SER A 167 13.98 -19.59 -23.84
C SER A 167 14.66 -18.69 -22.81
N TRP A 168 14.32 -18.89 -21.52
CA TRP A 168 15.11 -18.40 -20.37
C TRP A 168 15.98 -19.54 -19.86
N ASP A 169 16.80 -20.09 -20.75
CA ASP A 169 17.74 -21.14 -20.41
C ASP A 169 19.07 -20.57 -19.86
N LEU A 170 19.44 -21.09 -18.69
CA LEU A 170 20.76 -21.12 -18.06
C LEU A 170 21.34 -19.82 -17.46
N ILE A 171 21.08 -19.64 -16.16
CA ILE A 171 22.11 -19.15 -15.24
C ILE A 171 22.67 -20.38 -14.52
N ASP A 172 23.79 -20.90 -15.04
CA ASP A 172 24.58 -21.93 -14.36
C ASP A 172 25.41 -21.27 -13.24
N PHE A 173 25.07 -21.60 -11.99
CA PHE A 173 25.89 -21.25 -10.83
C PHE A 173 27.05 -22.22 -10.75
N GLY A 174 28.21 -21.80 -11.27
CA GLY A 174 29.48 -22.50 -11.13
C GLY A 174 29.77 -22.89 -9.68
N LEU A 175 29.67 -24.18 -9.41
CA LEU A 175 30.10 -24.83 -8.17
C LEU A 175 31.28 -25.76 -8.50
N ARG A 176 32.46 -25.29 -8.11
CA ARG A 176 33.60 -26.04 -7.56
C ARG A 176 34.24 -27.16 -8.39
#